data_AF-A0A9Q4KXU5-F1
#
_entry.id   AF-A0A9Q4KXU5-F1
#
_cell.length_a   1.000
_cell.length_b   1.000
_cell.length_c   1.000
_cell.angle_alpha   90.00
_cell.angle_beta   90.00
_cell.angle_gamma   90.00
#
_symmetry.space_group_name_H-M   'P 1'
#
loop_
_entity.id
_entity.type
_entity.pdbx_description
1 polymer ?
#
loop_
_entity_poly.entity_id
_entity_poly.type
_entity_poly.pdbx_seq_one_letter_code
_entity_poly.pdbx_strand_id
1 'polypeptide(L)' 'MTSSNENREKAAGICNDCGELFTVWAWQDGTVRPVSPHNACSCPEPSPRVVDEEEVFEGG' A
#
# COMPACT_ATOMS: atom_id res chain seq x y z
N MET A 1 19.41 16.94 -3.39
CA MET A 1 17.93 16.90 -3.47
C MET A 1 17.40 16.69 -2.06
N THR A 2 16.29 17.35 -1.75
CA THR A 2 15.76 17.64 -0.41
C THR A 2 15.52 16.41 0.47
N SER A 3 16.02 16.52 1.72
CA SER A 3 15.71 15.67 2.87
C SER A 3 14.21 15.48 3.07
N SER A 4 13.78 14.23 3.19
CA SER A 4 12.78 13.82 4.18
C SER A 4 13.05 12.35 4.52
N ASN A 5 13.70 12.15 5.66
CA ASN A 5 13.86 10.88 6.34
C ASN A 5 12.50 10.48 6.94
N GLU A 6 11.54 10.18 6.07
CA GLU A 6 10.24 9.66 6.45
C GLU A 6 10.40 8.17 6.23
N ASN A 7 10.44 7.41 7.31
CA ASN A 7 10.68 5.98 7.33
C ASN A 7 9.49 5.22 6.73
N ARG A 8 9.27 5.47 5.44
CA ARG A 8 8.20 4.93 4.63
C ARG A 8 8.74 4.53 3.27
N GLU A 9 8.24 3.42 2.79
CA GLU A 9 8.56 2.82 1.51
C GLU A 9 7.31 2.75 0.64
N LYS A 10 7.50 2.73 -0.68
CA LYS A 10 6.38 2.49 -1.60
C LYS A 10 6.20 0.98 -1.72
N ALA A 11 4.98 0.52 -1.54
CA ALA A 11 4.62 -0.89 -1.71
C ALA A 11 3.37 -1.03 -2.58
N ALA A 12 3.13 -2.25 -3.06
CA ALA A 12 1.85 -2.62 -3.63
C ALA A 12 0.82 -2.71 -2.52
N GLY A 13 -0.31 -2.04 -2.69
CA GLY A 13 -1.45 -2.09 -1.79
C GLY A 13 -2.68 -2.66 -2.48
N ILE A 14 -3.53 -3.31 -1.72
CA ILE A 14 -4.84 -3.81 -2.16
C ILE A 14 -5.93 -3.24 -1.25
N CYS A 15 -7.08 -2.91 -1.83
CA CYS A 15 -8.26 -2.53 -1.06
C CYS A 15 -8.93 -3.78 -0.49
N ASN A 16 -9.18 -3.82 0.81
CA ASN A 16 -9.94 -4.94 1.41
C ASN A 16 -11.42 -4.95 0.99
N ASP A 17 -11.98 -3.81 0.61
CA ASP A 17 -13.40 -3.68 0.26
C ASP A 17 -13.70 -4.13 -1.18
N CYS A 18 -12.87 -3.72 -2.14
CA CYS A 18 -13.10 -4.02 -3.56
C CYS A 18 -12.03 -4.92 -4.21
N GLY A 19 -10.89 -5.16 -3.55
CA GLY A 19 -9.79 -5.96 -4.10
C GLY A 19 -8.95 -5.24 -5.17
N GLU A 20 -9.15 -3.95 -5.38
CA GLU A 20 -8.38 -3.18 -6.37
C GLU A 20 -6.94 -2.94 -5.90
N LEU A 21 -5.99 -3.04 -6.84
CA LEU A 21 -4.56 -2.88 -6.60
C LEU A 21 -4.11 -1.45 -6.91
N PHE A 22 -3.33 -0.85 -6.02
CA PHE A 22 -2.82 0.52 -6.16
C PHE A 22 -1.52 0.71 -5.37
N THR A 23 -0.85 1.84 -5.55
CA THR A 23 0.39 2.13 -4.82
C THR A 23 0.09 2.75 -3.45
N VAL A 24 0.69 2.18 -2.41
CA VAL A 24 0.62 2.69 -1.04
C VAL A 24 1.99 3.10 -0.51
N TRP A 25 1.98 3.99 0.45
CA TRP A 25 3.08 4.20 1.38
C TRP A 25 2.90 3.25 2.55
N ALA A 26 3.94 2.46 2.84
CA ALA A 26 4.05 1.61 4.02
C ALA A 26 5.06 2.26 4.97
N TRP A 27 4.69 2.46 6.22
CA TRP A 27 5.58 2.95 7.27
C TRP A 27 6.03 1.77 8.14
N GLN A 28 7.23 1.85 8.71
CA GLN A 28 7.74 0.80 9.63
C GLN A 28 6.89 0.61 10.90
N ASP A 29 6.05 1.58 11.26
CA ASP A 29 5.07 1.48 12.35
C ASP A 29 3.83 0.65 11.99
N GLY A 30 3.74 0.15 10.75
CA GLY A 30 2.58 -0.59 10.23
C GLY A 30 1.45 0.30 9.69
N THR A 31 1.62 1.62 9.71
CA THR A 31 0.70 2.52 9.03
C THR A 31 0.79 2.32 7.53
N VAL A 32 -0.36 2.23 6.85
CA VAL A 32 -0.46 2.13 5.39
C VAL A 32 -1.40 3.20 4.87
N ARG A 33 -0.99 3.94 3.84
CA ARG A 33 -1.84 4.95 3.20
C ARG A 33 -1.67 4.97 1.69
N PRO A 34 -2.71 5.31 0.91
CA PRO A 34 -2.57 5.46 -0.52
C PRO A 34 -1.57 6.57 -0.86
N VAL A 35 -0.73 6.35 -1.87
CA VAL A 35 0.15 7.42 -2.39
C VAL A 35 -0.68 8.54 -3.00
N SER A 36 -1.83 8.21 -3.59
CA SER A 36 -2.75 9.14 -4.22
C SER A 36 -4.17 8.86 -3.75
N PRO A 37 -4.85 9.81 -3.07
CA PRO A 37 -6.22 9.61 -2.59
C PRO A 37 -7.25 9.53 -3.72
N HIS A 38 -6.93 10.08 -4.90
CA HIS A 38 -7.84 10.13 -6.05
C HIS A 38 -7.80 8.90 -6.96
N ASN A 39 -6.78 8.05 -6.84
CA ASN A 39 -6.55 6.91 -7.74
C ASN A 39 -6.30 5.61 -6.97
N ALA A 40 -6.76 5.52 -5.71
CA ALA A 40 -6.61 4.30 -4.92
C ALA A 40 -7.64 3.25 -5.36
N CYS A 41 -8.92 3.57 -5.26
CA CYS A 41 -10.04 2.78 -5.78
C CYS A 41 -11.33 3.61 -5.73
N SER A 42 -12.45 3.02 -6.19
CA SER A 42 -13.77 3.67 -6.19
C SER A 42 -14.52 3.60 -4.84
N CYS A 43 -13.90 3.09 -3.77
CA CYS A 43 -14.53 3.00 -2.46
C CYS A 43 -14.63 4.39 -1.78
N PRO A 44 -15.74 4.69 -1.07
CA PRO A 44 -15.88 5.94 -0.34
C PRO A 44 -14.87 6.06 0.82
N GLU A 45 -14.55 4.93 1.45
CA GLU A 45 -13.53 4.80 2.49
C GLU A 45 -12.63 3.61 2.14
N PRO A 46 -11.52 3.81 1.40
CA PRO A 46 -10.64 2.72 1.03
C PRO A 46 -9.89 2.18 2.26
N SER A 47 -9.92 0.87 2.44
CA SER A 47 -9.14 0.15 3.46
C SER A 47 -7.89 -0.50 2.84
N PRO A 48 -6.78 0.23 2.64
CA PRO A 48 -5.56 -0.31 2.05
C PRO A 48 -4.83 -1.28 2.99
N ARG A 49 -4.37 -2.40 2.45
CA ARG A 49 -3.33 -3.24 3.07
C ARG A 49 -2.17 -3.45 2.11
N VAL A 50 -0.96 -3.64 2.63
CA VAL A 50 0.21 -4.01 1.81
C VAL A 50 0.03 -5.46 1.35
N VAL A 51 0.45 -5.75 0.12
CA VAL A 51 0.59 -7.11 -0.40
C VAL A 51 2.05 -7.50 -0.22
N ASP A 52 2.32 -8.42 0.70
CA ASP A 52 3.65 -8.96 0.90
C ASP A 52 4.04 -9.86 -0.28
N GLU A 53 5.21 -9.60 -0.86
CA GLU A 53 5.80 -10.39 -1.94
C GLU A 53 6.24 -11.80 -1.46
N GLU A 54 6.23 -12.04 -0.15
CA GLU A 54 6.60 -13.34 0.44
C GLU A 54 5.49 -14.40 0.30
N GLU A 55 4.24 -14.03 0.00
CA GLU A 55 3.17 -15.01 -0.23
C GLU A 55 3.23 -15.70 -1.61
N VAL A 56 4.12 -15.26 -2.52
CA VAL A 56 4.18 -15.81 -3.89
C VAL A 56 5.29 -16.85 -4.11
N PHE A 57 6.14 -17.17 -3.12
CA PHE A 57 7.34 -18.00 -3.36
C PHE A 57 7.47 -19.32 -2.55
N GLU A 58 6.51 -19.76 -1.74
CA GLU A 58 6.57 -21.09 -1.10
C GLU A 58 5.74 -22.17 -1.82
N GLY A 59 5.95 -22.33 -3.13
CA GLY A 59 5.28 -23.36 -3.91
C GLY A 59 5.99 -23.72 -5.21
N GLY A 60 7.16 -24.37 -5.11
CA GLY A 60 7.89 -24.95 -6.25
C GLY A 60 8.76 -26.12 -5.86
#